data_AF-A0A0L8H411-F1
#
_entry.id   AF-A0A0L8H411-F1
#
_cell.length_a   1.000
_cell.length_b   1.000
_cell.length_c   1.000
_cell.angle_alpha   90.00
_cell.angle_beta   90.00
_cell.angle_gamma   90.00
#
_symmetry.space_group_name_H-M   'P 1'
#
loop_
_entity.id
_entity.type
_entity.pdbx_description
1 polymer ?
#
loop_
_entity_poly.entity_id
_entity_poly.type
_entity_poly.pdbx_seq_one_letter_code
_entity_poly.pdbx_strand_id
1 'polypeptide(L)'
;MNNQRRVLADTANCSSKLPKLTPKLTKRKNSPNETEPVKKMRFEKPVSKIRTNLTSSSRLASSRSIPGYNPRRETMPARGNAIMNSTVAKTDKGVAAVRPTLAVSPIEASKQKLKKRPAWDLKGRIQDMEEQLKNKNSLEQQLYEMTSRIDQLVSQKEHLTGTVTEKEQFATNVSKEVEDLKRTLRTKENEIDEMSHKFRREMDEITRRESTLSAQLNGKELEVIALQSSLAEQSAAHATIRADLEVAKLNFESAQKDLVSKGLQINELKQTVQDLEAIIENNKQKMLEHETVRRKLHNTILELKGNIRVFCRVRPLLTDEINSGQGVISHINFPDIDGRTVELESVCPNTHNESLSTSVAEKSRKKLNFTFDKVFQPETTQAEVFNEISQLVQSALDGYNVCIFAYGQTGSGKTYTMEGGNVEDEETMGMIPRATIQVFETVELLVEKGWKVSCHLKT
;
A
#
# COMPACT_ATOMS: atom_id res chain seq x y z
N MET A 1 -62.22 53.80 -35.01
CA MET A 1 -61.31 54.70 -35.76
C MET A 1 -60.26 55.23 -34.79
N ASN A 2 -59.02 55.44 -35.25
CA ASN A 2 -57.82 55.91 -34.52
C ASN A 2 -57.36 55.00 -33.35
N ASN A 3 -56.25 54.24 -33.38
CA ASN A 3 -54.84 54.39 -33.80
C ASN A 3 -53.95 55.31 -32.93
N GLN A 4 -53.09 54.67 -32.10
CA GLN A 4 -51.67 54.96 -31.71
C GLN A 4 -51.45 54.33 -30.31
N ARG A 5 -50.55 53.37 -29.98
CA ARG A 5 -49.32 52.73 -30.52
C ARG A 5 -47.98 53.27 -29.96
N ARG A 6 -47.35 52.47 -29.07
CA ARG A 6 -45.97 52.54 -28.48
C ARG A 6 -45.78 53.66 -27.44
N VAL A 7 -44.91 53.53 -26.41
CA VAL A 7 -43.44 53.27 -26.43
C VAL A 7 -42.91 52.68 -25.08
N LEU A 8 -41.92 51.75 -25.16
CA LEU A 8 -40.78 51.36 -24.26
C LEU A 8 -40.90 51.39 -22.70
N ALA A 9 -40.49 50.36 -21.93
CA ALA A 9 -39.12 49.93 -21.50
C ALA A 9 -38.44 50.93 -20.52
N ASP A 10 -37.72 50.61 -19.43
CA ASP A 10 -37.10 49.38 -18.86
C ASP A 10 -37.38 49.32 -17.30
N THR A 11 -37.10 48.28 -16.49
CA THR A 11 -35.77 47.85 -15.99
C THR A 11 -35.72 46.46 -15.32
N ALA A 12 -34.51 45.86 -15.37
CA ALA A 12 -33.88 44.77 -14.59
C ALA A 12 -34.61 44.16 -13.35
N ASN A 13 -34.72 42.84 -13.16
CA ASN A 13 -33.71 41.74 -13.11
C ASN A 13 -32.96 41.59 -11.76
N CYS A 14 -33.27 40.53 -10.99
CA CYS A 14 -32.24 39.67 -10.38
C CYS A 14 -32.79 38.29 -9.95
N SER A 15 -31.93 37.27 -10.03
CA SER A 15 -32.19 35.85 -9.68
C SER A 15 -31.99 35.55 -8.18
N SER A 16 -32.55 34.46 -7.64
CA SER A 16 -31.76 33.21 -7.51
C SER A 16 -32.62 31.98 -7.18
N LYS A 17 -32.13 30.79 -7.55
CA LYS A 17 -32.82 29.48 -7.41
C LYS A 17 -32.29 28.72 -6.20
N LEU A 18 -33.17 28.08 -5.43
CA LEU A 18 -32.84 27.02 -4.47
C LEU A 18 -33.24 25.65 -5.03
N PRO A 19 -32.36 24.62 -5.04
CA PRO A 19 -32.66 23.31 -5.60
C PRO A 19 -33.39 22.40 -4.59
N LYS A 20 -34.44 21.72 -5.05
CA LYS A 20 -35.07 20.60 -4.32
C LYS A 20 -34.43 19.27 -4.75
N LEU A 21 -33.95 18.48 -3.79
CA LEU A 21 -33.49 17.11 -4.03
C LEU A 21 -34.60 16.10 -3.69
N THR A 22 -34.91 15.22 -4.63
CA THR A 22 -35.74 14.02 -4.40
C THR A 22 -35.00 12.79 -4.92
N PRO A 23 -35.00 11.66 -4.18
CA PRO A 23 -34.29 10.46 -4.62
C PRO A 23 -35.14 9.65 -5.61
N LYS A 24 -34.54 9.23 -6.74
CA LYS A 24 -35.13 8.24 -7.64
C LYS A 24 -34.39 6.90 -7.54
N LEU A 25 -35.13 5.87 -7.13
CA LEU A 25 -34.74 4.47 -7.26
C LEU A 25 -34.77 4.03 -8.73
N THR A 26 -33.70 3.38 -9.21
CA THR A 26 -33.77 2.54 -10.42
C THR A 26 -32.99 1.25 -10.23
N LYS A 27 -33.69 0.12 -10.19
CA LYS A 27 -33.12 -1.22 -10.36
C LYS A 27 -32.73 -1.43 -11.82
N ARG A 28 -31.59 -2.08 -12.08
CA ARG A 28 -31.42 -2.95 -13.26
C ARG A 28 -30.39 -4.04 -13.01
N LYS A 29 -30.70 -5.27 -13.43
CA LYS A 29 -29.80 -6.43 -13.44
C LYS A 29 -29.12 -6.53 -14.82
N ASN A 30 -27.87 -7.01 -14.85
CA ASN A 30 -27.41 -8.17 -15.64
C ASN A 30 -25.89 -8.10 -15.93
N SER A 31 -25.21 -9.22 -15.67
CA SER A 31 -23.92 -9.65 -16.23
C SER A 31 -24.15 -10.29 -17.64
N PRO A 32 -23.15 -10.77 -18.43
CA PRO A 32 -21.78 -11.18 -18.07
C PRO A 32 -20.63 -10.81 -19.06
N ASN A 33 -19.40 -11.25 -18.72
CA ASN A 33 -18.17 -11.54 -19.52
C ASN A 33 -17.95 -10.83 -20.87
N GLU A 34 -16.75 -10.32 -21.22
CA GLU A 34 -15.51 -11.13 -21.37
C GLU A 34 -14.22 -10.27 -21.61
N THR A 35 -13.05 -10.82 -21.21
CA THR A 35 -11.66 -10.58 -21.69
C THR A 35 -10.90 -9.22 -21.60
N GLU A 36 -9.64 -9.39 -21.17
CA GLU A 36 -8.45 -8.52 -21.10
C GLU A 36 -7.84 -8.13 -22.50
N PRO A 37 -6.75 -7.32 -22.66
CA PRO A 37 -5.60 -7.15 -21.73
C PRO A 37 -4.98 -5.74 -21.53
N VAL A 38 -4.12 -5.66 -20.51
CA VAL A 38 -3.32 -4.48 -20.10
C VAL A 38 -1.95 -4.41 -20.80
N LYS A 39 -1.46 -3.21 -21.12
CA LYS A 39 -0.02 -2.97 -21.42
C LYS A 39 0.55 -1.68 -20.81
N LYS A 40 1.48 -1.90 -19.86
CA LYS A 40 2.76 -1.20 -19.64
C LYS A 40 2.81 0.34 -19.58
N MET A 41 3.27 0.85 -18.42
CA MET A 41 4.32 1.87 -18.40
C MET A 41 5.46 1.48 -17.43
N ARG A 42 6.71 1.66 -17.87
CA ARG A 42 7.91 1.64 -17.02
C ARG A 42 8.11 3.03 -16.43
N PHE A 43 8.69 3.10 -15.23
CA PHE A 43 9.41 4.29 -14.77
C PHE A 43 10.78 3.90 -14.23
N GLU A 44 11.77 4.76 -14.48
CA GLU A 44 13.18 4.54 -14.15
C GLU A 44 13.54 5.09 -12.77
N LYS A 45 14.67 4.63 -12.22
CA LYS A 45 15.29 5.19 -11.00
C LYS A 45 16.21 6.35 -11.39
N PRO A 46 16.53 7.25 -10.44
CA PRO A 46 17.91 7.19 -9.95
C PRO A 46 18.12 7.44 -8.45
N VAL A 47 18.98 6.57 -7.88
CA VAL A 47 20.17 6.89 -7.05
C VAL A 47 20.03 7.82 -5.84
N SER A 48 20.31 7.26 -4.65
CA SER A 48 20.86 7.99 -3.51
C SER A 48 22.21 7.38 -3.10
N LYS A 49 23.19 8.25 -2.76
CA LYS A 49 24.49 7.85 -2.23
C LYS A 49 24.42 7.84 -0.70
N ILE A 50 24.91 6.79 -0.05
CA ILE A 50 25.18 6.81 1.40
C ILE A 50 26.67 6.54 1.63
N ARG A 51 27.24 7.31 2.56
CA ARG A 51 28.67 7.40 2.86
C ARG A 51 29.04 6.42 3.97
N THR A 52 30.27 5.91 3.93
CA THR A 52 30.83 4.99 4.92
C THR A 52 31.05 5.65 6.29
N ASN A 53 31.07 4.85 7.37
CA ASN A 53 32.30 4.58 8.14
C ASN A 53 32.11 3.46 9.19
N LEU A 54 33.21 2.79 9.54
CA LEU A 54 33.28 1.63 10.44
C LEU A 54 33.77 1.99 11.84
N THR A 55 33.46 1.12 12.82
CA THR A 55 34.32 0.70 13.95
C THR A 55 33.79 -0.66 14.46
N SER A 56 34.46 -1.80 14.21
CA SER A 56 35.34 -2.57 15.15
C SER A 56 34.62 -3.14 16.39
N SER A 57 34.79 -4.38 16.87
CA SER A 57 35.77 -5.48 16.64
C SER A 57 35.29 -6.75 17.42
N SER A 58 35.81 -7.99 17.38
CA SER A 58 36.90 -8.72 16.66
C SER A 58 36.88 -10.24 17.04
N ARG A 59 37.83 -11.04 16.50
CA ARG A 59 38.29 -12.42 16.91
C ARG A 59 37.58 -13.64 16.26
N LEU A 60 38.26 -14.72 15.82
CA LEU A 60 39.71 -15.05 15.72
C LEU A 60 39.96 -16.28 14.78
N ALA A 61 41.04 -16.25 13.95
CA ALA A 61 41.88 -17.35 13.37
C ALA A 61 41.21 -18.62 12.69
N SER A 62 41.82 -19.46 11.83
CA SER A 62 43.21 -19.65 11.35
C SER A 62 43.32 -20.41 9.99
N SER A 63 44.24 -19.98 9.10
CA SER A 63 45.21 -20.74 8.25
C SER A 63 44.88 -21.75 7.12
N ARG A 64 45.53 -21.52 5.94
CA ARG A 64 46.04 -22.47 4.89
C ARG A 64 45.02 -23.36 4.12
N SER A 65 45.19 -23.81 2.87
CA SER A 65 46.14 -23.55 1.74
C SER A 65 45.68 -24.26 0.43
N ILE A 66 45.86 -23.63 -0.76
CA ILE A 66 46.22 -24.13 -2.13
C ILE A 66 45.84 -25.59 -2.55
N PRO A 67 45.45 -25.92 -3.83
CA PRO A 67 44.75 -25.20 -4.92
C PRO A 67 43.51 -25.98 -5.46
N GLY A 68 42.76 -25.40 -6.41
CA GLY A 68 41.76 -26.12 -7.21
C GLY A 68 42.34 -26.87 -8.42
N TYR A 69 41.67 -27.95 -8.86
CA TYR A 69 41.99 -28.70 -10.08
C TYR A 69 41.01 -28.37 -11.23
N ASN A 70 41.50 -28.42 -12.47
CA ASN A 70 40.82 -28.00 -13.69
C ASN A 70 39.67 -28.92 -14.15
N PRO A 71 38.82 -28.44 -15.07
CA PRO A 71 38.18 -29.27 -16.08
C PRO A 71 38.77 -29.06 -17.49
N ARG A 72 39.10 -30.18 -18.16
CA ARG A 72 39.08 -30.46 -19.61
C ARG A 72 39.41 -29.33 -20.62
N ARG A 73 40.34 -29.66 -21.54
CA ARG A 73 39.92 -29.85 -22.95
C ARG A 73 40.81 -30.83 -23.72
N GLU A 74 40.18 -31.53 -24.66
CA GLU A 74 40.82 -32.42 -25.64
C GLU A 74 41.47 -31.59 -26.77
N THR A 75 42.55 -32.12 -27.38
CA THR A 75 42.63 -32.42 -28.83
C THR A 75 43.94 -33.14 -29.16
N MET A 76 43.86 -34.19 -30.00
CA MET A 76 44.93 -34.58 -30.91
C MET A 76 44.52 -34.18 -32.33
N PRO A 77 45.48 -33.95 -33.26
CA PRO A 77 45.63 -34.98 -34.29
C PRO A 77 47.05 -35.18 -34.90
N ALA A 78 47.26 -36.42 -35.34
CA ALA A 78 47.87 -36.84 -36.62
C ALA A 78 49.38 -36.64 -36.98
N ARG A 79 49.96 -37.81 -37.32
CA ARG A 79 50.85 -38.13 -38.47
C ARG A 79 52.33 -37.67 -38.48
N GLY A 80 53.20 -38.68 -38.52
CA GLY A 80 54.55 -38.63 -39.08
C GLY A 80 55.08 -40.05 -39.33
N ASN A 81 54.97 -40.55 -40.56
CA ASN A 81 55.54 -41.85 -40.97
C ASN A 81 57.03 -41.71 -41.31
N ALA A 82 57.85 -42.71 -40.98
CA ALA A 82 58.90 -43.21 -41.88
C ALA A 82 59.35 -44.62 -41.48
N ILE A 83 59.16 -45.58 -42.39
CA ILE A 83 59.79 -46.91 -42.37
C ILE A 83 61.03 -46.83 -43.27
N MET A 84 62.17 -47.38 -42.87
CA MET A 84 63.08 -48.05 -43.82
C MET A 84 63.81 -49.22 -43.17
N ASN A 85 63.78 -50.36 -43.85
CA ASN A 85 64.58 -51.54 -43.57
C ASN A 85 66.00 -51.37 -44.15
N SER A 86 66.98 -52.11 -43.64
CA SER A 86 67.92 -52.80 -44.54
C SER A 86 68.50 -54.07 -43.92
N THR A 87 68.72 -55.05 -44.79
CA THR A 87 69.08 -56.44 -44.52
C THR A 87 70.56 -56.73 -44.77
N VAL A 88 71.12 -57.69 -44.02
CA VAL A 88 72.09 -58.73 -44.46
C VAL A 88 73.45 -58.31 -45.08
N ALA A 89 74.55 -58.68 -44.40
CA ALA A 89 75.72 -59.46 -44.89
C ALA A 89 76.77 -59.56 -43.75
N LYS A 90 77.27 -60.70 -43.27
CA LYS A 90 78.10 -61.77 -43.87
C LYS A 90 79.45 -61.32 -44.48
N THR A 91 80.53 -61.49 -43.71
CA THR A 91 81.86 -62.08 -44.01
C THR A 91 82.62 -62.15 -42.67
N ASP A 92 83.17 -63.24 -42.14
CA ASP A 92 83.92 -64.39 -42.69
C ASP A 92 85.37 -64.04 -43.13
N LYS A 93 86.30 -64.98 -42.91
CA LYS A 93 87.77 -64.84 -42.74
C LYS A 93 88.22 -64.33 -41.35
N GLY A 94 89.24 -64.86 -40.69
CA GLY A 94 90.04 -66.06 -40.99
C GLY A 94 91.51 -65.95 -40.54
N VAL A 95 92.02 -67.04 -39.92
CA VAL A 95 93.45 -67.46 -39.87
C VAL A 95 94.47 -66.62 -39.06
N ALA A 96 94.93 -67.18 -37.94
CA ALA A 96 96.36 -67.48 -37.64
C ALA A 96 96.42 -68.18 -36.26
N ALA A 97 96.58 -69.50 -36.12
CA ALA A 97 97.75 -70.31 -36.47
C ALA A 97 99.04 -69.92 -35.70
N VAL A 98 99.16 -70.38 -34.44
CA VAL A 98 100.47 -70.72 -33.85
C VAL A 98 100.39 -72.09 -33.17
N ARG A 99 100.94 -73.08 -33.87
CA ARG A 99 101.47 -74.36 -33.39
C ARG A 99 102.86 -74.48 -34.06
N PRO A 100 103.77 -75.35 -33.62
CA PRO A 100 104.12 -75.79 -32.27
C PRO A 100 105.62 -75.49 -31.99
N THR A 101 106.16 -75.98 -30.87
CA THR A 101 107.54 -76.50 -30.88
C THR A 101 107.67 -77.70 -29.95
N LEU A 102 107.69 -78.90 -30.54
CA LEU A 102 108.44 -80.02 -29.98
C LEU A 102 109.90 -79.82 -30.43
N ALA A 103 110.85 -80.02 -29.51
CA ALA A 103 112.24 -80.26 -29.83
C ALA A 103 112.66 -81.58 -29.16
N VAL A 104 113.38 -82.41 -29.90
CA VAL A 104 113.61 -83.83 -29.58
C VAL A 104 115.11 -84.13 -29.75
N SER A 105 115.58 -85.19 -29.09
CA SER A 105 116.82 -85.96 -29.41
C SER A 105 118.14 -85.36 -28.89
N PRO A 106 119.27 -86.12 -28.93
CA PRO A 106 119.44 -87.52 -29.37
C PRO A 106 120.19 -88.46 -28.41
N ILE A 107 120.29 -89.72 -28.84
CA ILE A 107 121.05 -90.84 -28.25
C ILE A 107 122.56 -90.64 -28.43
N GLU A 108 123.38 -91.08 -27.47
CA GLU A 108 124.74 -91.50 -27.77
C GLU A 108 125.18 -92.71 -26.92
N ALA A 109 125.98 -93.59 -27.50
CA ALA A 109 126.44 -94.84 -26.88
C ALA A 109 127.96 -94.94 -26.97
N SER A 110 128.63 -95.49 -25.96
CA SER A 110 130.06 -95.83 -26.05
C SER A 110 130.34 -97.27 -25.58
N LYS A 111 131.27 -97.92 -26.28
CA LYS A 111 131.70 -99.31 -26.09
C LYS A 111 133.16 -99.34 -25.64
N GLN A 112 133.54 -100.24 -24.74
CA GLN A 112 134.90 -100.82 -24.60
C GLN A 112 134.80 -102.13 -23.80
N LYS A 113 134.99 -103.33 -24.36
CA LYS A 113 136.20 -104.02 -24.90
C LYS A 113 137.03 -104.84 -23.88
N LEU A 114 136.55 -106.06 -23.62
CA LEU A 114 137.27 -107.35 -23.57
C LEU A 114 138.79 -107.39 -23.30
N LYS A 115 139.20 -108.27 -22.35
CA LYS A 115 140.38 -109.15 -22.46
C LYS A 115 140.14 -110.49 -21.72
N LYS A 116 140.35 -111.63 -22.40
CA LYS A 116 140.18 -112.99 -21.83
C LYS A 116 141.42 -113.41 -21.02
N ARG A 117 141.23 -114.14 -19.91
CA ARG A 117 142.29 -114.68 -19.05
C ARG A 117 142.82 -116.04 -19.57
N PRO A 118 144.13 -116.37 -19.41
CA PRO A 118 144.70 -117.65 -19.83
C PRO A 118 144.32 -118.84 -18.90
N ALA A 119 144.58 -120.05 -19.36
CA ALA A 119 143.66 -121.18 -19.17
C ALA A 119 143.92 -122.15 -17.98
N TRP A 120 144.37 -121.68 -16.81
CA TRP A 120 144.59 -122.58 -15.65
C TRP A 120 144.04 -122.11 -14.28
N ASP A 121 143.44 -120.93 -14.16
CA ASP A 121 142.84 -120.45 -12.90
C ASP A 121 141.32 -120.76 -12.84
N LEU A 122 140.96 -121.77 -12.05
CA LEU A 122 139.57 -122.19 -11.79
C LEU A 122 138.88 -121.39 -10.67
N LYS A 123 139.60 -120.56 -9.89
CA LYS A 123 139.01 -119.86 -8.74
C LYS A 123 138.38 -118.52 -9.13
N GLY A 124 138.97 -117.81 -10.11
CA GLY A 124 138.41 -116.55 -10.61
C GLY A 124 137.05 -116.68 -11.32
N ARG A 125 136.73 -117.86 -11.89
CA ARG A 125 135.52 -118.06 -12.71
C ARG A 125 134.21 -118.15 -11.92
N ILE A 126 134.29 -118.38 -10.62
CA ILE A 126 133.13 -118.32 -9.71
C ILE A 126 132.79 -116.86 -9.37
N GLN A 127 133.81 -115.98 -9.29
CA GLN A 127 133.66 -114.60 -8.83
C GLN A 127 133.03 -113.69 -9.90
N ASP A 128 133.37 -113.87 -11.18
CA ASP A 128 132.72 -113.17 -12.30
C ASP A 128 131.21 -113.49 -12.40
N MET A 129 130.75 -114.63 -11.86
CA MET A 129 129.35 -115.06 -11.88
C MET A 129 128.53 -114.43 -10.75
N GLU A 130 129.15 -114.15 -9.59
CA GLU A 130 128.53 -113.40 -8.49
C GLU A 130 128.33 -111.92 -8.84
N GLU A 131 129.24 -111.33 -9.62
CA GLU A 131 129.17 -109.92 -10.01
C GLU A 131 128.04 -109.64 -11.03
N GLN A 132 127.73 -110.57 -11.94
CA GLN A 132 126.56 -110.46 -12.82
C GLN A 132 125.22 -110.52 -12.07
N LEU A 133 125.14 -111.28 -10.96
CA LEU A 133 123.93 -111.35 -10.13
C LEU A 133 123.66 -110.04 -9.39
N LYS A 134 124.70 -109.34 -8.90
CA LYS A 134 124.54 -108.03 -8.25
C LYS A 134 124.01 -106.95 -9.19
N ASN A 135 124.52 -106.88 -10.42
CA ASN A 135 124.04 -105.88 -11.39
C ASN A 135 122.59 -106.09 -11.81
N LYS A 136 122.11 -107.34 -11.87
CA LYS A 136 120.71 -107.64 -12.17
C LYS A 136 119.76 -107.10 -11.09
N ASN A 137 120.08 -107.36 -9.82
CA ASN A 137 119.28 -106.88 -8.68
C ASN A 137 119.18 -105.34 -8.64
N SER A 138 120.23 -104.61 -9.04
CA SER A 138 120.20 -103.14 -9.04
C SER A 138 119.27 -102.54 -10.09
N LEU A 139 119.03 -103.22 -11.23
CA LEU A 139 118.08 -102.74 -12.24
C LEU A 139 116.62 -103.07 -11.88
N GLU A 140 116.38 -104.24 -11.30
CA GLU A 140 115.03 -104.63 -10.83
C GLU A 140 114.49 -103.65 -9.78
N GLN A 141 115.36 -103.10 -8.92
CA GLN A 141 114.97 -102.13 -7.89
C GLN A 141 114.56 -100.76 -8.47
N GLN A 142 115.23 -100.27 -9.52
CA GLN A 142 114.87 -99.01 -10.19
C GLN A 142 113.54 -99.11 -10.97
N LEU A 143 113.27 -100.25 -11.60
CA LEU A 143 111.99 -100.51 -12.28
C LEU A 143 110.81 -100.49 -11.32
N TYR A 144 110.98 -101.02 -10.11
CA TYR A 144 109.94 -101.03 -9.08
C TYR A 144 109.57 -99.60 -8.61
N GLU A 145 110.58 -98.74 -8.44
CA GLU A 145 110.39 -97.35 -8.00
C GLU A 145 109.72 -96.48 -9.07
N MET A 146 110.10 -96.62 -10.35
CA MET A 146 109.44 -95.90 -11.44
C MET A 146 107.98 -96.34 -11.65
N THR A 147 107.68 -97.63 -11.51
CA THR A 147 106.32 -98.16 -11.66
C THR A 147 105.39 -97.59 -10.58
N SER A 148 105.84 -97.61 -9.31
CA SER A 148 105.14 -96.99 -8.18
C SER A 148 104.85 -95.50 -8.39
N ARG A 149 105.78 -94.77 -9.03
CA ARG A 149 105.59 -93.34 -9.35
C ARG A 149 104.55 -93.08 -10.44
N ILE A 150 104.43 -93.99 -11.41
CA ILE A 150 103.39 -93.93 -12.45
C ILE A 150 102.01 -94.16 -11.84
N ASP A 151 101.86 -95.17 -10.98
CA ASP A 151 100.60 -95.48 -10.29
C ASP A 151 100.14 -94.31 -9.40
N GLN A 152 101.06 -93.63 -8.71
CA GLN A 152 100.73 -92.39 -7.97
C GLN A 152 100.18 -91.28 -8.87
N LEU A 153 100.75 -91.07 -10.06
CA LEU A 153 100.30 -90.02 -10.99
C LEU A 153 98.97 -90.38 -11.67
N VAL A 154 98.73 -91.66 -11.95
CA VAL A 154 97.43 -92.15 -12.45
C VAL A 154 96.37 -91.93 -11.38
N SER A 155 96.62 -92.32 -10.12
CA SER A 155 95.73 -92.10 -9.00
C SER A 155 95.42 -90.61 -8.75
N GLN A 156 96.42 -89.73 -8.85
CA GLN A 156 96.22 -88.28 -8.76
C GLN A 156 95.38 -87.73 -9.92
N LYS A 157 95.59 -88.22 -11.15
CA LYS A 157 94.79 -87.84 -12.31
C LYS A 157 93.33 -88.27 -12.14
N GLU A 158 93.08 -89.51 -11.71
CA GLU A 158 91.74 -90.03 -11.47
C GLU A 158 91.01 -89.24 -10.38
N HIS A 159 91.68 -88.95 -9.27
CA HIS A 159 91.13 -88.12 -8.20
C HIS A 159 90.79 -86.70 -8.70
N LEU A 160 91.70 -86.06 -9.45
CA LEU A 160 91.43 -84.73 -10.04
C LEU A 160 90.26 -84.78 -11.03
N THR A 161 90.16 -85.78 -11.90
CA THR A 161 89.00 -85.94 -12.79
C THR A 161 87.69 -86.15 -12.03
N GLY A 162 87.72 -86.90 -10.93
CA GLY A 162 86.58 -87.03 -10.02
C GLY A 162 86.12 -85.67 -9.50
N THR A 163 87.02 -84.90 -8.88
CA THR A 163 86.70 -83.57 -8.34
C THR A 163 86.25 -82.55 -9.39
N VAL A 164 86.69 -82.68 -10.64
CA VAL A 164 86.19 -81.86 -11.77
C VAL A 164 84.76 -82.27 -12.12
N THR A 165 84.47 -83.56 -12.29
CA THR A 165 83.10 -84.03 -12.59
C THR A 165 82.11 -83.71 -11.46
N GLU A 166 82.51 -83.80 -10.20
CA GLU A 166 81.70 -83.37 -9.05
C GLU A 166 81.40 -81.86 -9.09
N LYS A 167 82.40 -81.02 -9.41
CA LYS A 167 82.22 -79.58 -9.56
C LYS A 167 81.37 -79.20 -10.76
N GLU A 168 81.47 -79.91 -11.88
CA GLU A 168 80.61 -79.74 -13.04
C GLU A 168 79.16 -80.12 -12.71
N GLN A 169 78.93 -81.27 -12.06
CA GLN A 169 77.60 -81.68 -11.59
C GLN A 169 77.02 -80.63 -10.62
N PHE A 170 77.79 -80.19 -9.63
CA PHE A 170 77.38 -79.13 -8.71
C PHE A 170 77.04 -77.82 -9.43
N ALA A 171 77.88 -77.37 -10.37
CA ALA A 171 77.63 -76.16 -11.16
C ALA A 171 76.36 -76.28 -12.03
N THR A 172 76.08 -77.46 -12.61
CA THR A 172 74.81 -77.66 -13.35
C THR A 172 73.59 -77.68 -12.44
N ASN A 173 73.71 -78.17 -11.20
CA ASN A 173 72.62 -78.17 -10.23
C ASN A 173 72.34 -76.75 -9.72
N VAL A 174 73.37 -75.99 -9.33
CA VAL A 174 73.25 -74.56 -8.98
C VAL A 174 72.68 -73.74 -10.15
N SER A 175 73.07 -74.04 -11.40
CA SER A 175 72.52 -73.38 -12.59
C SER A 175 71.01 -73.65 -12.77
N LYS A 176 70.55 -74.88 -12.52
CA LYS A 176 69.12 -75.23 -12.52
C LYS A 176 68.37 -74.50 -11.40
N GLU A 177 68.89 -74.52 -10.18
CA GLU A 177 68.31 -73.80 -9.04
C GLU A 177 68.19 -72.30 -9.32
N VAL A 178 69.21 -71.68 -9.93
CA VAL A 178 69.18 -70.28 -10.34
C VAL A 178 68.12 -70.00 -11.41
N GLU A 179 67.92 -70.89 -12.37
CA GLU A 179 66.84 -70.74 -13.36
C GLU A 179 65.44 -70.96 -12.76
N ASP A 180 65.27 -71.90 -11.84
CA ASP A 180 64.00 -72.12 -11.14
C ASP A 180 63.68 -70.98 -10.15
N LEU A 181 64.69 -70.42 -9.48
CA LEU A 181 64.57 -69.18 -8.70
C LEU A 181 64.20 -67.99 -9.59
N LYS A 182 64.76 -67.84 -10.80
CA LYS A 182 64.33 -66.80 -11.75
C LYS A 182 62.89 -66.99 -12.22
N ARG A 183 62.47 -68.23 -12.48
CA ARG A 183 61.08 -68.54 -12.90
C ARG A 183 60.09 -68.20 -11.80
N THR A 184 60.35 -68.65 -10.57
CA THR A 184 59.50 -68.36 -9.41
C THR A 184 59.46 -66.87 -9.10
N LEU A 185 60.59 -66.17 -9.18
CA LEU A 185 60.67 -64.72 -9.00
C LEU A 185 59.81 -63.99 -10.04
N ARG A 186 59.90 -64.36 -11.33
CA ARG A 186 59.02 -63.82 -12.39
C ARG A 186 57.53 -64.11 -12.15
N THR A 187 57.17 -65.29 -11.66
CA THR A 187 55.76 -65.56 -11.30
C THR A 187 55.29 -64.68 -10.15
N LYS A 188 56.16 -64.39 -9.16
CA LYS A 188 55.82 -63.48 -8.06
C LYS A 188 55.79 -62.01 -8.47
N GLU A 189 56.64 -61.57 -9.38
CA GLU A 189 56.55 -60.24 -10.03
C GLU A 189 55.19 -60.09 -10.73
N ASN A 190 54.78 -61.06 -11.57
CA ASN A 190 53.49 -61.04 -12.24
C ASN A 190 52.30 -61.05 -11.26
N GLU A 191 52.35 -61.85 -10.18
CA GLU A 191 51.32 -61.86 -9.13
C GLU A 191 51.22 -60.49 -8.42
N ILE A 192 52.36 -59.85 -8.15
CA ILE A 192 52.42 -58.51 -7.55
C ILE A 192 51.84 -57.45 -8.50
N ASP A 193 52.15 -57.50 -9.79
CA ASP A 193 51.59 -56.58 -10.78
C ASP A 193 50.08 -56.77 -10.94
N GLU A 194 49.59 -58.01 -11.00
CA GLU A 194 48.15 -58.29 -11.02
C GLU A 194 47.43 -57.73 -9.78
N MET A 195 47.97 -57.97 -8.59
CA MET A 195 47.40 -57.44 -7.35
C MET A 195 47.47 -55.90 -7.30
N SER A 196 48.57 -55.30 -7.74
CA SER A 196 48.71 -53.85 -7.86
C SER A 196 47.70 -53.24 -8.84
N HIS A 197 47.40 -53.93 -9.94
CA HIS A 197 46.36 -53.52 -10.87
C HIS A 197 44.93 -53.69 -10.29
N LYS A 198 44.66 -54.74 -9.51
CA LYS A 198 43.37 -54.94 -8.81
C LYS A 198 43.14 -53.82 -7.80
N PHE A 199 44.09 -53.59 -6.89
CA PHE A 199 43.99 -52.52 -5.89
C PHE A 199 43.89 -51.13 -6.54
N ARG A 200 44.58 -50.87 -7.66
CA ARG A 200 44.46 -49.59 -8.38
C ARG A 200 43.03 -49.36 -8.91
N ARG A 201 42.40 -50.40 -9.49
CA ARG A 201 41.00 -50.30 -9.95
C ARG A 201 40.03 -50.07 -8.80
N GLU A 202 40.22 -50.76 -7.68
CA GLU A 202 39.40 -50.59 -6.47
C GLU A 202 39.56 -49.17 -5.89
N MET A 203 40.78 -48.64 -5.83
CA MET A 203 41.03 -47.25 -5.44
C MET A 203 40.36 -46.25 -6.40
N ASP A 204 40.55 -46.40 -7.71
CA ASP A 204 39.89 -45.56 -8.72
C ASP A 204 38.35 -45.59 -8.59
N GLU A 205 37.78 -46.76 -8.29
CA GLU A 205 36.35 -46.95 -8.03
C GLU A 205 35.88 -46.29 -6.72
N ILE A 206 36.64 -46.40 -5.64
CA ILE A 206 36.35 -45.77 -4.35
C ILE A 206 36.40 -44.24 -4.49
N THR A 207 37.47 -43.70 -5.09
CA THR A 207 37.61 -42.26 -5.34
C THR A 207 36.49 -41.71 -6.24
N ARG A 208 36.02 -42.48 -7.24
CA ARG A 208 34.83 -42.12 -8.02
C ARG A 208 33.57 -42.08 -7.16
N ARG A 209 33.32 -43.10 -6.34
CA ARG A 209 32.15 -43.13 -5.43
C ARG A 209 32.20 -41.96 -4.44
N GLU A 210 33.34 -41.71 -3.81
CA GLU A 210 33.57 -40.58 -2.89
C GLU A 210 33.30 -39.24 -3.57
N SER A 211 33.83 -39.00 -4.77
CA SER A 211 33.56 -37.79 -5.55
C SER A 211 32.08 -37.62 -5.87
N THR A 212 31.36 -38.69 -6.25
CA THR A 212 29.91 -38.60 -6.52
C THR A 212 29.08 -38.36 -5.25
N LEU A 213 29.44 -38.97 -4.13
CA LEU A 213 28.75 -38.77 -2.85
C LEU A 213 29.01 -37.37 -2.28
N SER A 214 30.24 -36.87 -2.38
CA SER A 214 30.59 -35.49 -2.02
C SER A 214 29.82 -34.46 -2.85
N ALA A 215 29.69 -34.68 -4.17
CA ALA A 215 28.89 -33.82 -5.03
C ALA A 215 27.39 -33.85 -4.68
N GLN A 216 26.84 -35.02 -4.33
CA GLN A 216 25.45 -35.15 -3.87
C GLN A 216 25.23 -34.48 -2.50
N LEU A 217 26.19 -34.63 -1.57
CA LEU A 217 26.14 -34.01 -0.24
C LEU A 217 26.13 -32.49 -0.36
N ASN A 218 27.07 -31.90 -1.11
CA ASN A 218 27.10 -30.46 -1.38
C ASN A 218 25.79 -29.97 -2.04
N GLY A 219 25.24 -30.76 -2.98
CA GLY A 219 23.94 -30.46 -3.60
C GLY A 219 22.79 -30.41 -2.58
N LYS A 220 22.78 -31.35 -1.62
CA LYS A 220 21.77 -31.40 -0.55
C LYS A 220 21.96 -30.32 0.51
N GLU A 221 23.20 -29.96 0.86
CA GLU A 221 23.47 -28.83 1.75
C GLU A 221 22.98 -27.51 1.14
N LEU A 222 23.24 -27.27 -0.15
CA LEU A 222 22.74 -26.09 -0.86
C LEU A 222 21.19 -26.06 -0.92
N GLU A 223 20.55 -27.21 -1.12
CA GLU A 223 19.08 -27.34 -1.09
C GLU A 223 18.51 -27.03 0.31
N VAL A 224 19.13 -27.52 1.38
CA VAL A 224 18.75 -27.21 2.76
C VAL A 224 18.89 -25.72 3.06
N ILE A 225 20.00 -25.08 2.64
CA ILE A 225 20.19 -23.64 2.82
C ILE A 225 19.13 -22.83 2.07
N ALA A 226 18.79 -23.21 0.83
CA ALA A 226 17.74 -22.56 0.05
C ALA A 226 16.35 -22.70 0.71
N LEU A 227 16.01 -23.89 1.22
CA LEU A 227 14.76 -24.14 1.93
C LEU A 227 14.68 -23.37 3.26
N GLN A 228 15.79 -23.28 4.02
CA GLN A 228 15.86 -22.48 5.24
C GLN A 228 15.65 -20.99 4.96
N SER A 229 16.24 -20.46 3.88
CA SER A 229 16.02 -19.07 3.46
C SER A 229 14.57 -18.80 3.08
N SER A 230 13.95 -19.70 2.31
CA SER A 230 12.53 -19.59 1.91
C SER A 230 11.58 -19.68 3.11
N LEU A 231 11.86 -20.57 4.07
CA LEU A 231 11.07 -20.69 5.30
C LEU A 231 11.17 -19.43 6.17
N ALA A 232 12.35 -18.81 6.25
CA ALA A 232 12.54 -17.55 6.97
C ALA A 232 11.76 -16.39 6.31
N GLU A 233 11.75 -16.32 4.98
CA GLU A 233 11.00 -15.32 4.21
C GLU A 233 9.48 -15.49 4.37
N GLN A 234 8.96 -16.72 4.27
CA GLN A 234 7.55 -17.01 4.53
C GLN A 234 7.14 -16.74 5.98
N SER A 235 8.01 -17.06 6.95
CA SER A 235 7.80 -16.76 8.37
C SER A 235 7.64 -15.24 8.60
N ALA A 236 8.52 -14.43 8.01
CA ALA A 236 8.44 -12.97 8.07
C ALA A 236 7.13 -12.45 7.44
N ALA A 237 6.76 -12.92 6.25
CA ALA A 237 5.52 -12.54 5.58
C ALA A 237 4.27 -12.90 6.41
N HIS A 238 4.24 -14.09 7.02
CA HIS A 238 3.16 -14.51 7.92
C HIS A 238 3.06 -13.65 9.19
N ALA A 239 4.18 -13.18 9.73
CA ALA A 239 4.19 -12.28 10.88
C ALA A 239 3.56 -10.92 10.54
N THR A 240 3.92 -10.32 9.40
CA THR A 240 3.32 -9.06 8.92
C THR A 240 1.81 -9.20 8.69
N ILE A 241 1.38 -10.22 7.94
CA ILE A 241 -0.05 -10.45 7.66
C ILE A 241 -0.87 -10.64 8.95
N ARG A 242 -0.31 -11.31 9.97
CA ARG A 242 -0.97 -11.42 11.29
C ARG A 242 -1.12 -10.08 12.00
N ALA A 243 -0.11 -9.21 11.95
CA ALA A 243 -0.18 -7.88 12.55
C ALA A 243 -1.24 -7.02 11.85
N ASP A 244 -1.24 -6.99 10.52
CA ASP A 244 -2.22 -6.22 9.72
C ASP A 244 -3.66 -6.71 9.97
N LEU A 245 -3.85 -8.04 10.05
CA LEU A 245 -5.14 -8.66 10.34
C LEU A 245 -5.65 -8.31 11.75
N GLU A 246 -4.78 -8.20 12.75
CA GLU A 246 -5.17 -7.80 14.10
C GLU A 246 -5.55 -6.31 14.17
N VAL A 247 -4.78 -5.44 13.51
CA VAL A 247 -5.13 -4.01 13.36
C VAL A 247 -6.48 -3.85 12.64
N ALA A 248 -6.72 -4.61 11.57
CA ALA A 248 -7.98 -4.58 10.84
C ALA A 248 -9.19 -5.00 11.70
N LYS A 249 -9.06 -6.02 12.57
CA LYS A 249 -10.10 -6.41 13.52
C LYS A 249 -10.41 -5.30 14.52
N LEU A 250 -9.39 -4.70 15.15
CA LEU A 250 -9.57 -3.65 16.15
C LEU A 250 -10.29 -2.43 15.54
N ASN A 251 -9.91 -2.05 14.31
CA ASN A 251 -10.60 -1.00 13.56
C ASN A 251 -12.06 -1.36 13.24
N PHE A 252 -12.33 -2.62 12.86
CA PHE A 252 -13.68 -3.10 12.61
C PHE A 252 -14.56 -3.08 13.88
N GLU A 253 -14.05 -3.56 15.01
CA GLU A 253 -14.77 -3.50 16.29
C GLU A 253 -15.05 -2.07 16.75
N SER A 254 -14.10 -1.15 16.55
CA SER A 254 -14.32 0.27 16.85
C SER A 254 -15.41 0.86 15.95
N ALA A 255 -15.35 0.61 14.64
CA ALA A 255 -16.36 1.07 13.70
C ALA A 255 -17.75 0.45 13.98
N GLN A 256 -17.82 -0.79 14.45
CA GLN A 256 -19.06 -1.44 14.85
C GLN A 256 -19.67 -0.79 16.11
N LYS A 257 -18.84 -0.44 17.11
CA LYS A 257 -19.28 0.31 18.30
C LYS A 257 -19.81 1.70 17.93
N ASP A 258 -19.12 2.40 17.03
CA ASP A 258 -19.54 3.71 16.50
C ASP A 258 -20.83 3.65 15.68
N LEU A 259 -21.05 2.56 14.94
CA LEU A 259 -22.30 2.35 14.19
C LEU A 259 -23.49 2.16 15.13
N VAL A 260 -23.31 1.40 16.23
CA VAL A 260 -24.35 1.19 17.25
C VAL A 260 -24.66 2.49 18.00
N SER A 261 -23.64 3.25 18.44
CA SER A 261 -23.86 4.51 19.16
C SER A 261 -24.56 5.56 18.29
N LYS A 262 -24.17 5.70 17.02
CA LYS A 262 -24.87 6.55 16.04
C LYS A 262 -26.28 6.06 15.76
N GLY A 263 -26.52 4.75 15.74
CA GLY A 263 -27.85 4.17 15.62
C GLY A 263 -28.80 4.60 16.74
N LEU A 264 -28.30 4.65 17.98
CA LEU A 264 -29.07 5.16 19.13
C LEU A 264 -29.36 6.65 19.01
N GLN A 265 -28.34 7.48 18.70
CA GLN A 265 -28.52 8.93 18.49
C GLN A 265 -29.51 9.25 17.36
N ILE A 266 -29.50 8.48 16.27
CA ILE A 266 -30.47 8.64 15.16
C ILE A 266 -31.90 8.35 15.63
N ASN A 267 -32.10 7.38 16.52
CA ASN A 267 -33.43 7.07 17.06
C ASN A 267 -33.91 8.12 18.07
N GLU A 268 -33.01 8.63 18.92
CA GLU A 268 -33.29 9.75 19.81
C GLU A 268 -33.68 11.02 19.03
N LEU A 269 -32.88 11.40 18.02
CA LEU A 269 -33.18 12.55 17.16
C LEU A 269 -34.50 12.39 16.37
N LYS A 270 -34.85 11.16 15.94
CA LYS A 270 -36.16 10.92 15.32
C LYS A 270 -37.30 11.15 16.29
N GLN A 271 -37.16 10.72 17.54
CA GLN A 271 -38.19 10.93 18.57
C GLN A 271 -38.35 12.44 18.84
N THR A 272 -37.25 13.18 19.02
CA THR A 272 -37.35 14.63 19.28
C THR A 272 -37.95 15.41 18.10
N VAL A 273 -37.68 15.01 16.85
CA VAL A 273 -38.35 15.58 15.67
C VAL A 273 -39.85 15.30 15.70
N GLN A 274 -40.27 14.07 15.98
CA GLN A 274 -41.69 13.71 16.06
C GLN A 274 -42.43 14.47 17.18
N ASP A 275 -41.79 14.63 18.34
CA ASP A 275 -42.34 15.37 19.47
C ASP A 275 -42.46 16.88 19.16
N LEU A 276 -41.46 17.46 18.49
CA LEU A 276 -41.50 18.85 18.04
C LEU A 276 -42.55 19.10 16.96
N GLU A 277 -42.73 18.18 16.01
CA GLU A 277 -43.80 18.25 15.01
C GLU A 277 -45.19 18.25 15.67
N ALA A 278 -45.41 17.40 16.68
CA ALA A 278 -46.65 17.37 17.45
C ALA A 278 -46.89 18.68 18.24
N ILE A 279 -45.84 19.27 18.83
CA ILE A 279 -45.92 20.57 19.52
C ILE A 279 -46.25 21.69 18.53
N ILE A 280 -45.62 21.71 17.35
CA ILE A 280 -45.88 22.70 16.30
C ILE A 280 -47.34 22.63 15.85
N GLU A 281 -47.89 21.43 15.64
CA GLU A 281 -49.28 21.28 15.18
C GLU A 281 -50.29 21.70 16.27
N ASN A 282 -50.06 21.31 17.53
CA ASN A 282 -50.84 21.78 18.68
C ASN A 282 -50.82 23.32 18.81
N ASN A 283 -49.66 23.94 18.60
CA ASN A 283 -49.52 25.40 18.65
C ASN A 283 -50.24 26.09 17.48
N LYS A 284 -50.20 25.53 16.26
CA LYS A 284 -51.00 26.04 15.13
C LYS A 284 -52.50 25.95 15.42
N GLN A 285 -52.97 24.84 15.98
CA GLN A 285 -54.37 24.67 16.35
C GLN A 285 -54.80 25.75 17.37
N LYS A 286 -54.00 25.95 18.44
CA LYS A 286 -54.25 27.02 19.43
C LYS A 286 -54.24 28.42 18.81
N MET A 287 -53.33 28.69 17.88
CA MET A 287 -53.30 29.98 17.15
C MET A 287 -54.57 30.22 16.35
N LEU A 288 -55.11 29.18 15.70
CA LEU A 288 -56.39 29.25 14.98
C LEU A 288 -57.56 29.46 15.96
N GLU A 289 -57.61 28.70 17.06
CA GLU A 289 -58.62 28.85 18.12
C GLU A 289 -58.60 30.28 18.68
N HIS A 290 -57.43 30.80 19.05
CA HIS A 290 -57.26 32.17 19.54
C HIS A 290 -57.70 33.23 18.52
N GLU A 291 -57.37 33.06 17.23
CA GLU A 291 -57.80 33.97 16.17
C GLU A 291 -59.34 33.95 16.01
N THR A 292 -59.98 32.78 16.07
CA THR A 292 -61.46 32.69 16.00
C THR A 292 -62.13 33.29 17.23
N VAL A 293 -61.54 33.14 18.43
CA VAL A 293 -62.03 33.79 19.66
C VAL A 293 -61.87 35.31 19.56
N ARG A 294 -60.73 35.81 19.08
CA ARG A 294 -60.51 37.25 18.88
C ARG A 294 -61.56 37.84 17.93
N ARG A 295 -61.84 37.20 16.78
CA ARG A 295 -62.88 37.67 15.84
C ARG A 295 -64.26 37.76 16.49
N LYS A 296 -64.65 36.73 17.26
CA LYS A 296 -65.92 36.73 18.02
C LYS A 296 -65.98 37.88 19.03
N LEU A 297 -64.96 38.00 19.89
CA LEU A 297 -64.91 39.06 20.91
C LEU A 297 -64.89 40.46 20.30
N HIS A 298 -64.14 40.65 19.21
CA HIS A 298 -64.09 41.91 18.47
C HIS A 298 -65.46 42.31 17.91
N ASN A 299 -66.17 41.37 17.28
CA ASN A 299 -67.54 41.60 16.84
C ASN A 299 -68.49 41.93 18.00
N THR A 300 -68.44 41.17 19.11
CA THR A 300 -69.27 41.46 20.29
C THR A 300 -68.96 42.83 20.89
N ILE A 301 -67.70 43.27 20.94
CA ILE A 301 -67.34 44.63 21.40
C ILE A 301 -67.93 45.70 20.47
N LEU A 302 -67.94 45.49 19.16
CA LEU A 302 -68.54 46.42 18.20
C LEU A 302 -70.07 46.46 18.29
N GLU A 303 -70.73 45.30 18.43
CA GLU A 303 -72.17 45.20 18.66
C GLU A 303 -72.58 45.93 19.95
N LEU A 304 -71.83 45.76 21.04
CA LEU A 304 -72.05 46.46 22.32
C LEU A 304 -71.77 47.98 22.24
N LYS A 305 -70.85 48.41 21.36
CA LYS A 305 -70.63 49.83 21.04
C LYS A 305 -71.68 50.40 20.07
N GLY A 306 -72.55 49.57 19.50
CA GLY A 306 -73.53 49.95 18.49
C GLY A 306 -73.02 49.80 17.06
N ASN A 307 -73.84 49.16 16.21
CA ASN A 307 -73.55 48.92 14.79
C ASN A 307 -73.58 50.21 13.94
N ILE A 308 -74.25 51.26 14.42
CA ILE A 308 -74.26 52.59 13.84
C ILE A 308 -73.68 53.52 14.91
N ARG A 309 -72.64 54.26 14.56
CA ARG A 309 -71.97 55.23 15.46
C ARG A 309 -71.85 56.57 14.74
N VAL A 310 -72.13 57.66 15.45
CA VAL A 310 -72.05 59.03 14.96
C VAL A 310 -71.03 59.78 15.80
N PHE A 311 -69.91 60.16 15.16
CA PHE A 311 -68.89 61.00 15.77
C PHE A 311 -69.05 62.45 15.31
N CYS A 312 -68.98 63.38 16.25
CA CYS A 312 -68.82 64.80 15.94
C CYS A 312 -67.32 65.12 15.92
N ARG A 313 -66.87 65.89 14.93
CA ARG A 313 -65.50 66.45 14.91
C ARG A 313 -65.59 67.94 14.66
N VAL A 314 -65.12 68.72 15.62
CA VAL A 314 -64.91 70.16 15.46
C VAL A 314 -63.48 70.36 14.95
N ARG A 315 -63.31 71.09 13.85
CA ARG A 315 -61.96 71.40 13.33
C ARG A 315 -61.37 72.62 14.05
N PRO A 316 -60.04 72.76 14.12
CA PRO A 316 -59.41 74.02 14.50
C PRO A 316 -59.72 75.14 13.50
N LEU A 317 -59.65 76.38 13.98
CA LEU A 317 -59.72 77.57 13.15
C LEU A 317 -58.46 77.67 12.28
N LEU A 318 -58.63 78.09 11.02
CA LEU A 318 -57.53 78.35 10.12
C LEU A 318 -56.88 79.70 10.46
N THR A 319 -55.59 79.86 10.14
CA THR A 319 -54.83 81.09 10.42
C THR A 319 -55.52 82.34 9.87
N ASP A 320 -56.12 82.26 8.66
CA ASP A 320 -56.84 83.36 8.03
C ASP A 320 -58.15 83.72 8.76
N GLU A 321 -58.81 82.73 9.39
CA GLU A 321 -60.04 82.93 10.18
C GLU A 321 -59.72 83.59 11.53
N ILE A 322 -58.61 83.19 12.15
CA ILE A 322 -58.08 83.81 13.37
C ILE A 322 -57.73 85.27 13.11
N ASN A 323 -56.98 85.55 12.03
CA ASN A 323 -56.58 86.90 11.62
C ASN A 323 -57.77 87.79 11.24
N SER A 324 -58.88 87.22 10.75
CA SER A 324 -60.09 87.96 10.36
C SER A 324 -61.00 88.34 11.53
N GLY A 325 -60.55 88.18 12.78
CA GLY A 325 -61.33 88.53 13.98
C GLY A 325 -62.39 87.49 14.40
N GLN A 326 -62.40 86.31 13.76
CA GLN A 326 -63.23 85.16 14.16
C GLN A 326 -62.46 84.18 15.09
N GLY A 327 -61.33 84.62 15.65
CA GLY A 327 -60.36 83.80 16.40
C GLY A 327 -60.79 83.19 17.74
N VAL A 328 -62.08 83.20 18.09
CA VAL A 328 -62.60 82.49 19.27
C VAL A 328 -63.89 81.77 18.91
N ILE A 329 -63.93 80.45 19.14
CA ILE A 329 -65.12 79.60 18.98
C ILE A 329 -66.06 79.81 20.19
N SER A 330 -66.54 81.04 20.40
CA SER A 330 -67.32 81.45 21.58
C SER A 330 -68.75 80.88 21.63
N HIS A 331 -69.18 80.19 20.58
CA HIS A 331 -70.53 79.65 20.40
C HIS A 331 -70.57 78.11 20.46
N ILE A 332 -69.44 77.45 20.77
CA ILE A 332 -69.36 76.00 20.98
C ILE A 332 -68.76 75.76 22.37
N ASN A 333 -69.43 74.95 23.17
CA ASN A 333 -68.99 74.54 24.50
C ASN A 333 -68.93 73.01 24.58
N PHE A 334 -67.96 72.50 25.33
CA PHE A 334 -67.76 71.07 25.58
C PHE A 334 -67.96 70.80 27.08
N PRO A 335 -69.21 70.71 27.57
CA PRO A 335 -69.51 70.67 29.00
C PRO A 335 -69.20 69.32 29.68
N ASP A 336 -68.75 68.33 28.91
CA ASP A 336 -68.78 66.92 29.26
C ASP A 336 -67.37 66.31 29.26
N ILE A 337 -66.97 65.76 30.42
CA ILE A 337 -65.68 65.09 30.62
C ILE A 337 -65.62 63.76 29.84
N ASP A 338 -66.77 63.10 29.63
CA ASP A 338 -66.85 61.83 28.91
C ASP A 338 -66.74 62.01 27.39
N GLY A 339 -66.68 63.26 26.91
CA GLY A 339 -66.41 63.61 25.51
C GLY A 339 -67.52 63.18 24.55
N ARG A 340 -68.79 63.19 24.98
CA ARG A 340 -69.95 62.80 24.15
C ARG A 340 -70.91 63.94 23.84
N THR A 341 -70.87 65.02 24.61
CA THR A 341 -71.81 66.13 24.49
C THR A 341 -71.15 67.40 23.97
N VAL A 342 -71.82 68.06 23.02
CA VAL A 342 -71.46 69.40 22.54
C VAL A 342 -72.67 70.34 22.68
N GLU A 343 -72.43 71.54 23.19
CA GLU A 343 -73.43 72.58 23.37
C GLU A 343 -73.15 73.72 22.37
N LEU A 344 -74.12 74.04 21.53
CA LEU A 344 -74.06 75.15 20.58
C LEU A 344 -74.90 76.32 21.09
N GLU A 345 -74.32 77.51 21.16
CA GLU A 345 -75.02 78.72 21.57
C GLU A 345 -75.46 79.54 20.35
N SER A 346 -76.75 79.46 20.02
CA SER A 346 -77.33 80.17 18.88
C SER A 346 -77.79 81.59 19.27
N VAL A 347 -77.32 82.58 18.51
CA VAL A 347 -77.83 83.95 18.56
C VAL A 347 -79.02 84.04 17.59
N CYS A 348 -80.24 83.96 18.13
CA CYS A 348 -81.44 84.21 17.35
C CYS A 348 -81.44 85.67 16.84
N PRO A 349 -81.51 85.93 15.52
CA PRO A 349 -81.98 87.22 15.05
C PRO A 349 -83.47 87.33 15.41
N ASN A 350 -83.88 88.42 16.06
CA ASN A 350 -85.28 88.63 16.44
C ASN A 350 -86.16 88.62 15.18
N THR A 351 -86.90 87.54 14.96
CA THR A 351 -87.95 87.49 13.95
C THR A 351 -89.04 88.48 14.34
N HIS A 352 -89.22 89.51 13.51
CA HIS A 352 -90.10 90.66 13.73
C HIS A 352 -91.41 90.36 14.50
N ASN A 353 -91.47 90.82 15.74
CA ASN A 353 -92.69 91.35 16.32
C ASN A 353 -92.38 92.68 17.04
N GLU A 354 -92.64 93.81 16.36
CA GLU A 354 -92.59 95.12 17.01
C GLU A 354 -93.71 95.20 18.05
N SER A 355 -93.36 95.14 19.34
CA SER A 355 -94.21 95.55 20.45
C SER A 355 -93.36 95.92 21.66
N LEU A 356 -93.19 97.23 21.82
CA LEU A 356 -92.68 97.98 22.98
C LEU A 356 -92.27 97.17 24.23
N SER A 357 -90.97 97.13 24.52
CA SER A 357 -90.47 97.28 25.90
C SER A 357 -89.07 97.89 25.91
N THR A 358 -88.93 99.02 26.61
CA THR A 358 -87.64 99.69 26.85
C THR A 358 -86.96 99.14 28.10
N SER A 359 -86.21 98.06 27.93
CA SER A 359 -85.15 97.63 28.85
C SER A 359 -84.07 96.89 28.06
N VAL A 360 -82.86 96.79 28.62
CA VAL A 360 -81.66 96.28 27.94
C VAL A 360 -81.94 94.96 27.24
N ALA A 361 -81.84 94.95 25.90
CA ALA A 361 -82.11 93.79 25.08
C ALA A 361 -80.96 92.76 25.19
N GLU A 362 -80.96 91.99 26.27
CA GLU A 362 -80.24 90.73 26.35
C GLU A 362 -80.74 89.82 25.23
N LYS A 363 -79.94 89.69 24.16
CA LYS A 363 -80.19 88.73 23.09
C LYS A 363 -80.32 87.34 23.72
N SER A 364 -81.51 86.77 23.72
CA SER A 364 -81.78 85.47 24.33
C SER A 364 -81.03 84.38 23.57
N ARG A 365 -79.84 84.03 24.07
CA ARG A 365 -79.00 83.00 23.48
C ARG A 365 -79.61 81.64 23.73
N LYS A 366 -79.92 80.90 22.67
CA LYS A 366 -80.50 79.57 22.79
C LYS A 366 -79.39 78.52 22.76
N LYS A 367 -79.14 77.91 23.92
CA LYS A 367 -78.28 76.74 24.06
C LYS A 367 -78.95 75.50 23.44
N LEU A 368 -78.22 74.78 22.60
CA LEU A 368 -78.64 73.56 21.91
C LEU A 368 -77.65 72.45 22.22
N ASN A 369 -78.09 71.43 22.96
CA ASN A 369 -77.24 70.31 23.36
C ASN A 369 -77.41 69.16 22.39
N PHE A 370 -76.29 68.61 21.91
CA PHE A 370 -76.24 67.44 21.05
C PHE A 370 -75.34 66.38 21.67
N THR A 371 -75.82 65.13 21.69
CA THR A 371 -75.08 63.97 22.21
C THR A 371 -74.72 63.05 21.04
N PHE A 372 -73.47 62.60 21.03
CA PHE A 372 -72.86 61.75 20.02
C PHE A 372 -72.15 60.57 20.69
N ASP A 373 -71.73 59.56 19.92
CA ASP A 373 -70.94 58.45 20.47
C ASP A 373 -69.54 58.92 20.92
N LYS A 374 -69.01 59.96 20.24
CA LYS A 374 -67.80 60.69 20.62
C LYS A 374 -67.80 62.09 19.97
N VAL A 375 -67.25 63.06 20.68
CA VAL A 375 -67.01 64.44 20.22
C VAL A 375 -65.51 64.68 20.25
N PHE A 376 -64.93 64.89 19.08
CA PHE A 376 -63.54 65.29 18.91
C PHE A 376 -63.45 66.82 18.88
N GLN A 377 -62.62 67.36 19.77
CA GLN A 377 -62.40 68.79 19.96
C GLN A 377 -61.41 69.33 18.90
N PRO A 378 -61.29 70.67 18.71
CA PRO A 378 -60.35 71.27 17.76
C PRO A 378 -58.90 70.79 17.86
N GLU A 379 -58.48 70.39 19.06
CA GLU A 379 -57.13 69.93 19.40
C GLU A 379 -56.91 68.45 19.05
N THR A 380 -57.97 67.69 18.73
CA THR A 380 -57.88 66.26 18.45
C THR A 380 -57.16 65.98 17.13
N THR A 381 -56.07 65.22 17.22
CA THR A 381 -55.21 64.82 16.11
C THR A 381 -55.87 63.79 15.17
N GLN A 382 -55.32 63.64 13.97
CA GLN A 382 -55.77 62.61 13.02
C GLN A 382 -55.59 61.19 13.60
N ALA A 383 -54.51 60.95 14.35
CA ALA A 383 -54.23 59.65 14.97
C ALA A 383 -55.29 59.28 16.02
N GLU A 384 -55.71 60.23 16.87
CA GLU A 384 -56.74 60.00 17.89
C GLU A 384 -58.13 59.72 17.30
N VAL A 385 -58.47 60.37 16.17
CA VAL A 385 -59.68 60.03 15.41
C VAL A 385 -59.57 58.63 14.81
N PHE A 386 -58.40 58.29 14.26
CA PHE A 386 -58.15 56.97 13.67
C PHE A 386 -58.23 55.83 14.69
N ASN A 387 -57.86 56.04 15.96
CA ASN A 387 -57.94 55.02 17.00
C ASN A 387 -59.38 54.46 17.26
N GLU A 388 -60.43 55.20 16.94
CA GLU A 388 -61.82 54.69 16.98
C GLU A 388 -62.27 53.99 15.69
N ILE A 389 -61.59 54.31 14.58
CA ILE A 389 -61.86 53.81 13.23
C ILE A 389 -61.05 52.53 12.94
N SER A 390 -59.87 52.37 13.51
CA SER A 390 -59.01 51.18 13.35
C SER A 390 -59.70 49.88 13.78
N GLN A 391 -60.60 49.96 14.77
CA GLN A 391 -61.47 48.85 15.20
C GLN A 391 -62.47 48.45 14.10
N LEU A 392 -62.96 49.40 13.30
CA LEU A 392 -63.81 49.11 12.14
C LEU A 392 -62.98 48.53 10.99
N VAL A 393 -61.77 49.04 10.74
CA VAL A 393 -60.85 48.47 9.74
C VAL A 393 -60.55 47.00 10.06
N GLN A 394 -60.31 46.67 11.34
CA GLN A 394 -60.17 45.28 11.77
C GLN A 394 -61.44 44.44 11.53
N SER A 395 -62.64 45.02 11.73
CA SER A 395 -63.91 44.32 11.45
C SER A 395 -64.07 43.99 9.96
N ALA A 396 -63.62 44.88 9.07
CA ALA A 396 -63.61 44.62 7.63
C ALA A 396 -62.68 43.44 7.26
N LEU A 397 -61.50 43.36 7.88
CA LEU A 397 -60.57 42.22 7.73
C LEU A 397 -61.11 40.92 8.33
N ASP A 398 -61.96 41.01 9.36
CA ASP A 398 -62.61 39.87 10.00
C ASP A 398 -63.78 39.30 9.17
N GLY A 399 -64.21 40.01 8.12
CA GLY A 399 -65.23 39.57 7.15
C GLY A 399 -66.55 40.36 7.19
N TYR A 400 -66.61 41.47 7.91
CA TYR A 400 -67.83 42.28 8.03
C TYR A 400 -67.85 43.47 7.06
N ASN A 401 -69.05 43.88 6.63
CA ASN A 401 -69.21 45.07 5.80
C ASN A 401 -69.16 46.33 6.67
N VAL A 402 -68.22 47.22 6.37
CA VAL A 402 -68.01 48.48 7.10
C VAL A 402 -68.21 49.64 6.15
N CYS A 403 -68.87 50.70 6.63
CA CYS A 403 -69.02 51.95 5.88
C CYS A 403 -68.77 53.15 6.79
N ILE A 404 -68.04 54.15 6.28
CA ILE A 404 -67.67 55.36 7.00
C ILE A 404 -68.01 56.54 6.10
N PHE A 405 -68.80 57.48 6.63
CA PHE A 405 -69.23 58.68 5.92
C PHE A 405 -68.75 59.92 6.66
N ALA A 406 -68.19 60.88 5.92
CA ALA A 406 -67.92 62.24 6.43
C ALA A 406 -69.07 63.17 6.01
N TYR A 407 -69.78 63.73 6.99
CA TYR A 407 -70.89 64.67 6.77
C TYR A 407 -70.57 66.07 7.31
N GLY A 408 -71.17 67.11 6.73
CA GLY A 408 -70.97 68.50 7.12
C GLY A 408 -70.94 69.46 5.92
N GLN A 409 -70.95 70.77 6.18
CA GLN A 409 -70.91 71.81 5.16
C GLN A 409 -69.55 71.91 4.42
N THR A 410 -69.50 72.70 3.35
CA THR A 410 -68.21 73.06 2.71
C THR A 410 -67.33 73.80 3.72
N GLY A 411 -66.03 73.50 3.74
CA GLY A 411 -65.08 74.05 4.72
C GLY A 411 -65.13 73.42 6.13
N SER A 412 -65.98 72.42 6.39
CA SER A 412 -66.07 71.77 7.72
C SER A 412 -64.99 70.72 8.02
N GLY A 413 -64.01 70.52 7.14
CA GLY A 413 -62.93 69.52 7.35
C GLY A 413 -63.22 68.08 6.91
N LYS A 414 -64.26 67.83 6.09
CA LYS A 414 -64.57 66.48 5.55
C LYS A 414 -63.37 65.84 4.82
N THR A 415 -62.84 66.51 3.79
CA THR A 415 -61.71 66.06 2.99
C THR A 415 -60.46 65.89 3.85
N TYR A 416 -60.17 66.87 4.71
CA TYR A 416 -59.06 66.78 5.67
C TYR A 416 -59.19 65.58 6.63
N THR A 417 -60.40 65.18 7.01
CA THR A 417 -60.60 63.97 7.83
C THR A 417 -60.33 62.71 7.04
N MET A 418 -60.89 62.57 5.83
CA MET A 418 -60.80 61.33 5.05
C MET A 418 -59.44 61.13 4.37
N GLU A 419 -58.90 62.16 3.73
CA GLU A 419 -57.67 62.10 2.92
C GLU A 419 -56.46 62.63 3.72
N GLY A 420 -56.62 63.75 4.43
CA GLY A 420 -55.58 64.40 5.21
C GLY A 420 -55.17 65.77 4.67
N GLY A 421 -54.00 66.25 5.08
CA GLY A 421 -53.30 67.36 4.44
C GLY A 421 -52.31 66.85 3.40
N ASN A 422 -51.26 66.18 3.88
CA ASN A 422 -50.27 65.48 3.08
C ASN A 422 -50.27 63.98 3.47
N VAL A 423 -50.05 63.10 2.50
CA VAL A 423 -49.98 61.64 2.74
C VAL A 423 -48.64 61.23 3.34
N GLU A 424 -47.58 62.01 3.11
CA GLU A 424 -46.24 61.74 3.64
C GLU A 424 -46.08 62.20 5.11
N ASP A 425 -46.90 63.14 5.58
CA ASP A 425 -46.83 63.68 6.93
C ASP A 425 -47.70 62.86 7.91
N GLU A 426 -47.06 62.03 8.74
CA GLU A 426 -47.72 61.11 9.69
C GLU A 426 -48.69 61.81 10.65
N GLU A 427 -48.50 63.10 10.96
CA GLU A 427 -49.44 63.87 11.79
C GLU A 427 -50.72 64.28 11.04
N THR A 428 -50.63 64.61 9.76
CA THR A 428 -51.76 65.16 8.96
C THR A 428 -52.49 64.11 8.13
N MET A 429 -51.89 62.93 7.94
CA MET A 429 -52.44 61.78 7.22
C MET A 429 -53.87 61.45 7.67
N GLY A 430 -54.82 61.38 6.73
CA GLY A 430 -56.24 61.13 6.98
C GLY A 430 -56.62 59.66 7.18
N MET A 431 -57.92 59.38 7.30
CA MET A 431 -58.39 58.04 7.64
C MET A 431 -58.14 56.99 6.54
N ILE A 432 -58.24 57.37 5.26
CA ILE A 432 -58.05 56.46 4.12
C ILE A 432 -56.60 55.94 4.05
N PRO A 433 -55.56 56.80 4.01
CA PRO A 433 -54.17 56.31 4.01
C PRO A 433 -53.82 55.51 5.27
N ARG A 434 -54.25 55.92 6.47
CA ARG A 434 -54.03 55.13 7.70
C ARG A 434 -54.71 53.76 7.66
N ALA A 435 -55.96 53.69 7.20
CA ALA A 435 -56.67 52.42 7.04
C ALA A 435 -55.97 51.51 6.02
N THR A 436 -55.40 52.09 4.97
CA THR A 436 -54.64 51.36 3.95
C THR A 436 -53.37 50.73 4.56
N ILE A 437 -52.61 51.50 5.35
CA ILE A 437 -51.43 51.00 6.08
C ILE A 437 -51.82 49.85 7.03
N GLN A 438 -52.80 50.08 7.92
CA GLN A 438 -53.26 49.06 8.87
C GLN A 438 -53.74 47.77 8.15
N VAL A 439 -54.40 47.89 7.00
CA VAL A 439 -54.82 46.74 6.18
C VAL A 439 -53.60 45.92 5.73
N PHE A 440 -52.56 46.55 5.19
CA PHE A 440 -51.39 45.82 4.71
C PHE A 440 -50.58 45.20 5.87
N GLU A 441 -50.33 45.94 6.96
CA GLU A 441 -49.67 45.42 8.16
C GLU A 441 -50.41 44.19 8.73
N THR A 442 -51.75 44.28 8.84
CA THR A 442 -52.56 43.18 9.36
C THR A 442 -52.59 41.99 8.39
N VAL A 443 -52.54 42.24 7.07
CA VAL A 443 -52.46 41.18 6.06
C VAL A 443 -51.13 40.44 6.14
N GLU A 444 -50.00 41.11 6.35
CA GLU A 444 -48.70 40.46 6.54
C GLU A 444 -48.71 39.54 7.77
N LEU A 445 -49.18 40.04 8.92
CA LEU A 445 -49.36 39.25 10.14
C LEU A 445 -50.33 38.06 9.97
N LEU A 446 -51.35 38.19 9.10
CA LEU A 446 -52.25 37.10 8.76
C LEU A 446 -51.59 36.06 7.84
N VAL A 447 -50.71 36.47 6.93
CA VAL A 447 -49.92 35.57 6.07
C VAL A 447 -48.94 34.74 6.90
N GLU A 448 -48.29 35.33 7.91
CA GLU A 448 -47.46 34.57 8.87
C GLU A 448 -48.27 33.51 9.63
N LYS A 449 -49.53 33.83 9.99
CA LYS A 449 -50.50 32.89 10.56
C LYS A 449 -51.08 31.87 9.56
N GLY A 450 -50.63 31.88 8.30
CA GLY A 450 -51.03 30.93 7.25
C GLY A 450 -52.29 31.30 6.46
N TRP A 451 -52.83 32.50 6.61
CA TRP A 451 -53.97 32.98 5.83
C TRP A 451 -53.54 33.45 4.42
N LYS A 452 -54.48 33.43 3.48
CA LYS A 452 -54.30 34.03 2.15
C LYS A 452 -55.35 35.12 1.97
N VAL A 453 -54.91 36.35 1.73
CA VAL A 453 -55.78 37.52 1.58
C VAL A 453 -55.55 38.15 0.20
N SER A 454 -56.60 38.67 -0.43
CA SER A 454 -56.53 39.34 -1.73
C SER A 454 -57.32 40.65 -1.70
N CYS A 455 -56.62 41.78 -1.65
CA CYS A 455 -57.22 43.11 -1.65
C CYS A 455 -57.56 43.56 -3.07
N HIS A 456 -58.77 44.10 -3.27
CA HIS A 456 -59.24 44.60 -4.55
C HIS A 456 -59.75 46.03 -4.39
N LEU A 457 -59.09 47.01 -5.01
CA LEU A 457 -59.58 48.38 -5.10
C LEU A 457 -60.50 48.52 -6.30
N LYS A 458 -61.70 49.04 -6.09
CA LYS A 458 -62.67 49.32 -7.16
C LYS A 458 -62.78 50.83 -7.33
N THR A 459 -62.06 51.34 -8.32
CA THR A 459 -62.10 52.73 -8.80
C THR A 459 -63.35 52.99 -9.64
#